data_AF-A0A3D2L0B3-F1
#
_entry.id   AF-A0A3D2L0B3-F1
#
_cell.length_a   1.000
_cell.length_b   1.000
_cell.length_c   1.000
_cell.angle_alpha   90.00
_cell.angle_beta   90.00
_cell.angle_gamma   90.00
#
_symmetry.space_group_name_H-M   'P 1'
#
loop_
_entity.id
_entity.type
_entity.pdbx_description
1 polymer ?
#
loop_
_entity_poly.entity_id
_entity_poly.type
_entity_poly.pdbx_seq_one_letter_code
_entity_poly.pdbx_strand_id
1 'polypeptide(L)' 'RPAVKRGRMVNRTFGKPETQLRERHDASDFDTRTQDKLDPEGSS' A
#
# COMPACT_ATOMS: atom_id res chain seq x y z
N ARG A 1 16.47 -2.47 -6.94
CA ARG A 1 16.66 -2.68 -5.49
C ARG A 1 15.29 -2.79 -4.81
N PRO A 2 14.94 -3.92 -4.17
CA PRO A 2 13.58 -4.16 -3.63
C PRO A 2 13.14 -3.12 -2.59
N ALA A 3 14.04 -2.60 -1.76
CA ALA A 3 13.75 -1.54 -0.78
C ALA A 3 13.23 -0.23 -1.41
N VAL A 4 13.70 0.12 -2.61
CA VAL A 4 13.26 1.34 -3.32
C VAL A 4 11.82 1.20 -3.83
N LYS A 5 11.38 -0.03 -4.14
CA LYS A 5 9.99 -0.28 -4.54
C LYS A 5 9.03 -0.06 -3.37
N ARG A 6 9.38 -0.54 -2.17
CA ARG A 6 8.59 -0.34 -0.94
C ARG A 6 8.52 1.13 -0.53
N GLY A 7 9.63 1.87 -0.62
CA GLY A 7 9.65 3.30 -0.34
C GLY A 7 8.71 4.13 -1.24
N ARG A 8 8.40 3.66 -2.46
CA ARG A 8 7.48 4.34 -3.39
C ARG A 8 5.99 4.08 -3.11
N MET A 9 5.67 3.15 -2.20
CA MET A 9 4.29 2.78 -1.86
C MET A 9 3.76 3.57 -0.65
N VAL A 10 4.66 3.99 0.25
CA VAL A 10 4.30 4.74 1.46
C VAL A 10 3.73 6.12 1.09
N ASN A 11 2.63 6.52 1.73
CA ASN A 11 1.86 7.74 1.49
C ASN A 11 1.33 7.87 0.05
N ARG A 12 1.27 6.78 -0.71
CA ARG A 12 0.76 6.81 -2.09
C ARG A 12 -0.76 6.69 -2.08
N THR A 13 -1.44 7.70 -2.63
CA THR A 13 -2.91 7.82 -2.67
C THR A 13 -3.54 7.53 -4.02
N PHE A 14 -2.72 7.21 -5.03
CA PHE A 14 -3.16 7.02 -6.42
C PHE A 14 -2.44 5.84 -7.09
N GLY A 15 -2.98 5.38 -8.23
CA GLY A 15 -2.50 4.19 -8.95
C GLY A 15 -3.15 2.91 -8.46
N LYS A 16 -2.53 1.76 -8.72
CA LYS A 16 -3.11 0.46 -8.35
C LYS A 16 -3.24 0.32 -6.82
N PRO A 17 -4.39 -0.15 -6.28
CA PRO A 17 -4.61 -0.30 -4.83
C PRO A 17 -3.54 -1.15 -4.12
N GLU A 18 -3.02 -2.20 -4.78
CA GLU A 18 -1.92 -3.05 -4.27
C GLU A 18 -0.59 -2.30 -4.05
N THR A 19 -0.46 -1.09 -4.61
CA THR A 19 0.75 -0.25 -4.49
C THR A 19 0.58 0.95 -3.57
N GLN A 20 -0.61 1.10 -2.98
CA GLN A 20 -0.95 2.21 -2.10
C GLN A 20 -0.85 1.75 -0.64
N LEU A 21 0.12 2.29 0.11
CA LEU A 21 0.22 2.12 1.55
C LEU A 21 0.12 3.51 2.19
N ARG A 22 -1.07 3.89 2.64
CA ARG A 22 -1.37 5.25 3.09
C ARG A 22 -0.67 5.62 4.39
N GLU A 23 -0.52 4.65 5.29
CA GLU A 23 0.15 4.81 6.58
C GLU A 23 1.07 3.61 6.82
N ARG A 24 2.26 3.86 7.39
CA ARG A 24 3.25 2.80 7.66
C ARG A 24 3.82 2.97 9.05
N HIS A 25 3.66 1.94 9.87
CA HIS A 25 4.22 1.85 11.22
C HIS A 25 5.18 0.66 11.35
N ASP A 26 4.96 -0.43 10.61
CA ASP A 26 5.82 -1.62 10.63
C ASP A 26 6.22 -2.10 9.21
N ALA A 27 7.16 -3.04 9.11
CA ALA A 27 7.51 -3.71 7.86
C ALA A 27 6.41 -4.68 7.38
N SER A 28 5.59 -5.26 8.27
CA SER A 28 4.48 -6.15 7.89
C SER A 28 3.31 -5.44 7.21
N ASP A 29 3.25 -4.11 7.30
CA ASP A 29 2.16 -3.31 6.72
C ASP A 29 2.10 -3.43 5.19
N PHE A 30 3.24 -3.72 4.53
CA PHE A 30 3.28 -3.93 3.08
C PHE A 30 2.50 -5.16 2.62
N ASP A 31 2.29 -6.13 3.50
CA ASP A 31 1.61 -7.39 3.17
C ASP A 31 0.14 -7.38 3.59
N THR A 32 -0.23 -6.54 4.57
CA THR A 32 -1.54 -6.59 5.24
C THR A 32 -2.35 -5.30 5.17
N ARG A 33 -1.72 -4.15 4.89
CA ARG A 33 -2.35 -2.83 4.97
C ARG A 33 -2.28 -2.01 3.68
N THR A 34 -1.96 -2.64 2.55
CA THR A 34 -2.12 -2.00 1.24
C THR A 34 -3.60 -1.77 0.94
N GLN A 35 -3.91 -0.78 0.10
CA GLN A 35 -5.29 -0.35 -0.14
C GLN A 35 -6.16 -1.47 -0.72
N ASP A 36 -5.61 -2.40 -1.49
CA ASP A 36 -6.35 -3.58 -1.98
C ASP A 36 -6.81 -4.53 -0.86
N LYS A 37 -6.11 -4.54 0.29
CA LYS A 37 -6.48 -5.36 1.45
C LYS A 37 -7.50 -4.67 2.33
N LEU A 38 -7.40 -3.35 2.44
CA LEU A 38 -8.28 -2.53 3.25
C LEU A 38 -9.61 -2.20 2.54
N ASP A 39 -9.56 -2.06 1.21
CA ASP A 39 -10.71 -1.77 0.36
C ASP A 39 -10.61 -2.61 -0.94
N PRO A 40 -10.84 -3.94 -0.84
CA PRO A 40 -10.70 -4.86 -1.97
C PRO A 40 -11.69 -4.62 -3.12
N GLU A 41 -12.75 -3.86 -2.87
CA GLU A 41 -13.92 -3.73 -3.74
C GLU A 41 -14.21 -2.29 -4.15
N GLY A 42 -13.27 -1.33 -3.97
CA GLY A 42 -13.42 0.05 -4.44
C GLY A 42 -14.84 0.59 -4.28
N SER A 43 -15.39 0.44 -3.07
CA SER A 43 -16.85 0.34 -2.87
C SER A 43 -17.57 1.59 -3.37
N SER A 44 -18.14 1.46 -4.58
CA SER A 44 -19.09 2.34 -5.30
C SER A 44 -18.62 3.74 -5.70
#